data_AF-A0A2S7P802-F1
#
_entry.id   AF-A0A2S7P802-F1
#
_cell.length_a   1.000
_cell.length_b   1.000
_cell.length_c   1.000
_cell.angle_alpha   90.00
_cell.angle_beta   90.00
_cell.angle_gamma   90.00
#
_symmetry.space_group_name_H-M   'P 1'
#
loop_
_entity.id
_entity.type
_entity.pdbx_description
1 polymer ?
#
loop_
_entity_poly.entity_id
_entity_poly.type
_entity_poly.pdbx_seq_one_letter_code
_entity_poly.pdbx_strand_id
1 'polypeptide(L)'
;MRLLDTFALQLLVGSSIALPSSPREDGKLEKRADSPFVGFDGCSLFQRNDIIRAWGDAQKLATIPAEFNVGGNGEAIFLPDAVLNIGPTCSGICNVGVLEERFWGKDIGQDYVAAAQIKTVFMNIRDLNSHTPEIRISCEDKENPNIKPENRAKCSNKVNGLSIGGYAFGTSKERKDNTIVLCDLFFAPGQEFLSDIEKELRDSNQQKSGLPMAGKGKILLHELTHLPAIVEKDVSDTYAWYASEMYFNQIFGVPADAQNQPRDDDPDAEDPPAQPEKWRMTLYDNVWGCKQDGNTKTREIWGSEVDKCYTFNSDMAGVSCDQHQQGGTSERQDCGGFDLVPQSIQVGQNAKCDLYFGVNCSQDLTAGVSNKCIDTSQTLEAQRRFASFKCH
;
A
#
# COMPACT_ATOMS: atom_id res chain seq x y z
N MET A 1 -16.08 -22.79 35.18
CA MET A 1 -14.78 -22.09 35.16
C MET A 1 -14.22 -22.29 33.75
N ARG A 2 -14.12 -21.18 33.00
CA ARG A 2 -13.58 -20.98 31.64
C ARG A 2 -14.24 -21.73 30.47
N LEU A 3 -15.05 -20.95 29.74
CA LEU A 3 -15.49 -21.18 28.36
C LEU A 3 -14.27 -21.16 27.42
N LEU A 4 -14.30 -22.03 26.42
CA LEU A 4 -13.47 -21.98 25.21
C LEU A 4 -14.37 -21.54 24.06
N ASP A 5 -13.94 -20.47 23.40
CA ASP A 5 -14.63 -19.79 22.31
C ASP A 5 -14.61 -20.63 21.02
N THR A 6 -15.83 -20.88 20.54
CA THR A 6 -16.16 -21.32 19.18
C THR A 6 -16.00 -20.15 18.21
N PHE A 7 -15.03 -20.24 17.29
CA PHE A 7 -15.04 -19.44 16.06
C PHE A 7 -16.06 -20.05 15.08
N ALA A 8 -17.23 -19.43 14.98
CA ALA A 8 -18.22 -19.71 13.97
C ALA A 8 -18.40 -18.49 13.05
N LEU A 9 -18.19 -18.76 11.77
CA LEU A 9 -18.62 -18.03 10.59
C LEU A 9 -20.04 -17.44 10.73
N GLN A 10 -20.25 -16.15 10.47
CA GLN A 10 -21.57 -15.64 10.06
C GLN A 10 -21.47 -14.53 9.01
N LEU A 11 -21.88 -14.88 7.79
CA LEU A 11 -22.50 -13.99 6.81
C LEU A 11 -23.97 -13.75 7.21
N LEU A 12 -24.42 -12.49 7.07
CA LEU A 12 -25.78 -11.99 6.77
C LEU A 12 -26.97 -12.49 7.63
N VAL A 13 -27.54 -11.62 8.48
CA VAL A 13 -29.00 -11.29 8.47
C VAL A 13 -29.20 -9.87 9.02
N GLY A 14 -30.02 -9.09 8.33
CA GLY A 14 -30.45 -7.77 8.78
C GLY A 14 -31.14 -7.78 10.14
N SER A 15 -30.88 -6.73 10.91
CA SER A 15 -31.79 -6.20 11.90
C SER A 15 -31.73 -4.69 11.77
N SER A 16 -32.73 -4.13 11.10
CA SER A 16 -33.03 -2.72 11.19
C SER A 16 -33.29 -2.38 12.66
N ILE A 17 -32.37 -1.64 13.25
CA ILE A 17 -32.66 -0.79 14.41
C ILE A 17 -32.26 0.62 13.97
N ALA A 18 -33.26 1.39 13.56
CA ALA A 18 -33.14 2.82 13.41
C ALA A 18 -33.20 3.46 14.80
N LEU A 19 -32.11 4.06 15.25
CA LEU A 19 -32.04 4.91 16.44
C LEU A 19 -30.93 5.96 16.28
N PRO A 20 -31.10 7.14 16.89
CA PRO A 20 -31.82 8.30 16.40
C PRO A 20 -30.94 9.19 15.50
N SER A 21 -31.59 9.90 14.57
CA SER A 21 -31.02 11.05 13.88
C SER A 21 -30.46 12.06 14.90
N SER A 22 -29.15 12.27 14.88
CA SER A 22 -28.53 13.37 15.61
C SER A 22 -29.16 14.71 15.15
N PRO A 23 -29.37 15.68 16.06
CA PRO A 23 -30.14 16.88 15.76
C PRO A 23 -29.61 17.61 14.52
N ARG A 24 -30.54 17.99 13.63
CA ARG A 24 -30.36 19.12 12.71
C ARG A 24 -29.92 20.31 13.56
N GLU A 25 -28.65 20.69 13.45
CA GLU A 25 -28.28 22.07 13.72
C GLU A 25 -28.60 22.91 12.49
N ASP A 26 -29.45 23.90 12.74
CA ASP A 26 -30.00 24.83 11.78
C ASP A 26 -28.90 25.62 11.07
N GLY A 27 -28.96 25.61 9.73
CA GLY A 27 -29.20 26.84 9.00
C GLY A 27 -28.29 28.04 9.28
N LYS A 28 -26.99 27.83 9.50
CA LYS A 28 -25.95 28.84 9.25
C LYS A 28 -24.75 28.13 8.62
N LEU A 29 -24.54 28.37 7.33
CA LEU A 29 -23.24 28.18 6.69
C LEU A 29 -22.24 29.06 7.45
N GLU A 30 -21.63 28.50 8.50
CA GLU A 30 -20.39 29.03 9.05
C GLU A 30 -19.40 29.17 7.90
N LYS A 31 -18.67 30.29 7.91
CA LYS A 31 -17.57 30.58 6.97
C LYS A 31 -16.82 29.29 6.67
N ARG A 32 -16.93 28.81 5.42
CA ARG A 32 -16.35 27.55 4.98
C ARG A 32 -14.87 27.55 5.35
N ALA A 33 -14.48 26.58 6.18
CA ALA A 33 -13.10 26.37 6.60
C ALA A 33 -12.18 26.37 5.37
N ASP A 34 -11.03 27.02 5.52
CA ASP A 34 -9.99 27.13 4.51
C ASP A 34 -9.70 25.74 3.92
N SER A 35 -10.04 25.53 2.66
CA SER A 35 -9.73 24.30 1.93
C SER A 35 -9.08 24.69 0.60
N PRO A 36 -8.14 23.89 0.07
CA PRO A 36 -7.42 24.21 -1.16
C PRO A 36 -8.25 23.93 -2.42
N PHE A 37 -9.52 23.53 -2.24
CA PHE A 37 -10.38 23.06 -3.30
C PHE A 37 -11.24 24.19 -3.87
N VAL A 38 -11.18 24.36 -5.19
CA VAL A 38 -11.95 25.39 -5.91
C VAL A 38 -13.42 24.99 -6.12
N GLY A 39 -13.74 23.69 -6.05
CA GLY A 39 -15.07 23.16 -6.29
C GLY A 39 -15.23 21.67 -5.97
N PHE A 40 -16.49 21.23 -5.91
CA PHE A 40 -16.89 19.86 -5.58
C PHE A 40 -17.93 19.36 -6.59
N ASP A 41 -17.45 18.87 -7.73
CA ASP A 41 -18.27 18.46 -8.86
C ASP A 41 -19.03 17.16 -8.56
N GLY A 42 -20.35 17.15 -8.76
CA GLY A 42 -21.19 15.96 -8.51
C GLY A 42 -21.36 15.59 -7.03
N CYS A 43 -20.73 16.32 -6.11
CA CYS A 43 -20.80 15.99 -4.68
C CYS A 43 -22.06 16.56 -4.01
N SER A 44 -22.77 15.71 -3.27
CA SER A 44 -23.84 16.10 -2.35
C SER A 44 -23.33 16.95 -1.18
N LEU A 45 -24.24 17.59 -0.43
CA LEU A 45 -23.86 18.38 0.75
C LEU A 45 -23.13 17.54 1.81
N PHE A 46 -23.58 16.31 2.04
CA PHE A 46 -22.95 15.39 2.99
C PHE A 46 -21.53 15.00 2.54
N GLN A 47 -21.37 14.64 1.27
CA GLN A 47 -20.05 14.33 0.72
C GLN A 47 -19.09 15.52 0.84
N ARG A 48 -19.55 16.74 0.56
CA ARG A 48 -18.71 17.95 0.72
C ARG A 48 -18.22 18.14 2.15
N ASN A 49 -19.11 17.94 3.13
CA ASN A 49 -18.74 18.06 4.54
C ASN A 49 -17.72 16.97 4.94
N ASP A 50 -17.93 15.74 4.47
CA ASP A 50 -16.97 14.64 4.67
C ASP A 50 -15.59 14.98 4.08
N ILE A 51 -15.57 15.53 2.87
CA ILE A 51 -14.31 15.89 2.19
C ILE A 51 -13.57 17.00 2.94
N ILE A 52 -14.29 18.04 3.39
CA ILE A 52 -13.68 19.14 4.14
C ILE A 52 -13.14 18.65 5.50
N ARG A 53 -13.85 17.76 6.19
CA ARG A 53 -13.36 17.16 7.43
C ARG A 53 -12.16 16.24 7.17
N ALA A 54 -12.21 15.42 6.13
CA ALA A 54 -11.10 14.58 5.70
C ALA A 54 -9.87 15.41 5.28
N TRP A 55 -10.07 16.61 4.72
CA TRP A 55 -8.99 17.55 4.44
C TRP A 55 -8.30 18.02 5.72
N GLY A 56 -9.07 18.39 6.75
CA GLY A 56 -8.50 18.71 8.06
C GLY A 56 -7.68 17.55 8.64
N ASP A 57 -8.16 16.32 8.48
CA ASP A 57 -7.43 15.11 8.88
C ASP A 57 -6.14 14.92 8.07
N ALA A 58 -6.21 15.03 6.73
CA ALA A 58 -5.05 14.90 5.84
C ALA A 58 -3.98 15.96 6.14
N GLN A 59 -4.40 17.21 6.38
CA GLN A 59 -3.51 18.29 6.78
C GLN A 59 -2.82 17.95 8.11
N LYS A 60 -3.59 17.46 9.11
CA LYS A 60 -3.05 17.05 10.41
C LYS A 60 -2.03 15.92 10.29
N LEU A 61 -2.32 14.92 9.45
CA LEU A 61 -1.40 13.81 9.16
C LEU A 61 -0.11 14.31 8.50
N ALA A 62 -0.20 15.26 7.56
CA ALA A 62 0.96 15.83 6.88
C ALA A 62 1.79 16.78 7.78
N THR A 63 1.18 17.42 8.77
CA THR A 63 1.88 18.36 9.67
C THR A 63 3.05 17.71 10.40
N ILE A 64 2.87 16.49 10.93
CA ILE A 64 3.90 15.82 11.72
C ILE A 64 5.19 15.57 10.92
N PRO A 65 5.15 14.90 9.75
CA PRO A 65 6.34 14.72 8.94
C PRO A 65 6.85 16.03 8.31
N ALA A 66 6.01 17.07 8.15
CA ALA A 66 6.44 18.40 7.69
C ALA A 66 7.19 19.21 8.77
N GLU A 67 6.88 19.00 10.06
CA GLU A 67 7.46 19.72 11.20
C GLU A 67 8.68 19.05 11.82
N PHE A 68 8.99 17.82 11.42
CA PHE A 68 10.17 17.13 11.90
C PHE A 68 11.46 17.95 11.58
N ASN A 69 12.13 18.41 12.64
CA ASN A 69 13.37 19.19 12.61
C ASN A 69 14.51 18.32 13.15
N VAL A 70 15.67 18.35 12.50
CA VAL A 70 16.82 17.48 12.82
C VAL A 70 18.12 18.28 12.87
N GLY A 71 19.06 17.96 13.78
CA GLY A 71 20.18 18.82 14.23
C GLY A 71 21.53 18.81 13.44
N GLY A 72 22.31 19.91 13.62
CA GLY A 72 23.75 20.29 13.34
C GLY A 72 24.41 20.11 11.94
N ASN A 73 25.58 20.69 11.49
CA ASN A 73 26.16 22.06 11.61
C ASN A 73 26.62 22.64 10.20
N GLY A 74 25.99 23.65 9.61
CA GLY A 74 26.65 24.91 9.21
C GLY A 74 26.27 25.62 7.90
N GLU A 75 25.65 24.98 6.90
CA GLU A 75 25.63 25.57 5.53
C GLU A 75 24.33 25.34 4.72
N ALA A 76 23.90 26.39 4.02
CA ALA A 76 22.65 26.47 3.26
C ALA A 76 22.73 25.80 1.88
N ILE A 77 21.78 24.90 1.56
CA ILE A 77 21.59 24.28 0.24
C ILE A 77 20.49 25.03 -0.52
N PHE A 78 20.77 25.46 -1.75
CA PHE A 78 19.81 26.11 -2.63
C PHE A 78 19.12 25.08 -3.54
N LEU A 79 17.82 24.88 -3.35
CA LEU A 79 16.95 24.21 -4.34
C LEU A 79 16.24 25.27 -5.20
N PRO A 80 15.97 25.00 -6.49
CA PRO A 80 15.58 26.02 -7.47
C PRO A 80 14.24 26.73 -7.22
N ASP A 81 13.34 26.19 -6.37
CA ASP A 81 12.02 26.80 -6.12
C ASP A 81 11.62 26.90 -4.63
N ALA A 82 12.52 26.57 -3.70
CA ALA A 82 12.30 26.81 -2.27
C ALA A 82 13.60 27.29 -1.64
N VAL A 83 13.61 28.55 -1.16
CA VAL A 83 14.66 29.05 -0.27
C VAL A 83 14.47 28.35 1.09
N LEU A 84 14.96 27.13 1.20
CA LEU A 84 15.15 26.48 2.47
C LEU A 84 16.29 27.24 3.17
N ASN A 85 15.95 27.98 4.21
CA ASN A 85 16.91 28.68 5.03
C ASN A 85 17.60 27.65 5.92
N ILE A 86 18.54 26.91 5.34
CA ILE A 86 19.20 25.82 6.02
C ILE A 86 20.28 26.44 6.89
N GLY A 87 19.88 26.71 8.13
CA GLY A 87 20.81 26.91 9.22
C GLY A 87 21.63 25.63 9.43
N PRO A 88 22.40 25.55 10.51
CA PRO A 88 23.45 24.58 10.58
C PRO A 88 22.95 23.13 10.51
N THR A 89 21.69 22.89 10.71
CA THR A 89 21.13 21.60 11.03
C THR A 89 20.70 20.83 9.80
N CYS A 90 21.10 19.56 9.75
CA CYS A 90 20.80 18.58 8.71
C CYS A 90 19.49 18.82 7.93
N SER A 91 19.61 18.79 6.60
CA SER A 91 18.52 19.04 5.65
C SER A 91 17.75 17.76 5.34
N GLY A 92 17.09 17.15 6.33
CA GLY A 92 16.39 15.89 6.10
C GLY A 92 16.02 15.13 7.37
N ILE A 93 15.86 13.81 7.23
CA ILE A 93 15.75 12.82 8.31
C ILE A 93 17.18 12.51 8.72
N CYS A 94 17.57 12.70 9.98
CA CYS A 94 18.99 12.55 10.38
C CYS A 94 19.20 11.82 11.70
N ASN A 95 18.10 11.44 12.36
CA ASN A 95 18.06 10.24 13.18
C ASN A 95 16.94 9.40 12.57
N VAL A 96 17.32 8.39 11.79
CA VAL A 96 16.34 7.50 11.17
C VAL A 96 15.69 6.73 12.31
N GLY A 97 14.38 6.95 12.51
CA GLY A 97 13.58 6.12 13.39
C GLY A 97 13.16 4.85 12.66
N VAL A 98 12.53 3.94 13.40
CA VAL A 98 12.04 2.67 12.84
C VAL A 98 11.08 2.89 11.67
N LEU A 99 10.30 3.98 11.69
CA LEU A 99 9.35 4.29 10.62
C LEU A 99 10.06 4.83 9.38
N GLU A 100 11.04 5.71 9.56
CA GLU A 100 11.80 6.25 8.44
C GLU A 100 12.62 5.15 7.74
N GLU A 101 13.26 4.25 8.50
CA GLU A 101 13.97 3.09 7.92
C GLU A 101 13.03 2.17 7.15
N ARG A 102 11.81 1.98 7.68
CA ARG A 102 10.80 1.11 7.09
C ARG A 102 10.25 1.65 5.76
N PHE A 103 9.91 2.94 5.72
CA PHE A 103 9.23 3.53 4.57
C PHE A 103 10.18 4.07 3.51
N TRP A 104 11.40 4.47 3.90
CA TRP A 104 12.31 5.18 3.00
C TRP A 104 13.71 4.55 2.91
N GLY A 105 13.95 3.45 3.61
CA GLY A 105 15.25 2.76 3.61
C GLY A 105 16.17 3.18 4.75
N LYS A 106 17.16 2.32 5.07
CA LYS A 106 18.10 2.52 6.19
C LYS A 106 19.09 3.67 5.96
N ASP A 107 19.31 4.00 4.71
CA ASP A 107 20.21 5.03 4.22
C ASP A 107 19.53 6.40 4.06
N ILE A 108 18.22 6.52 4.29
CA ILE A 108 17.51 7.81 4.20
C ILE A 108 18.08 8.88 5.15
N GLY A 109 18.78 8.44 6.21
CA GLY A 109 19.53 9.31 7.13
C GLY A 109 20.79 9.95 6.52
N GLN A 110 21.27 9.39 5.41
CA GLN A 110 22.49 9.76 4.70
C GLN A 110 22.16 10.42 3.35
N ASP A 111 21.01 10.09 2.75
CA ASP A 111 20.49 10.76 1.55
C ASP A 111 19.67 12.02 1.91
N TYR A 112 20.39 13.12 2.11
CA TYR A 112 19.80 14.43 2.42
C TYR A 112 18.92 14.97 1.28
N VAL A 113 19.13 14.54 0.03
CA VAL A 113 18.34 15.01 -1.11
C VAL A 113 16.98 14.33 -1.07
N ALA A 114 16.94 13.00 -0.95
CA ALA A 114 15.70 12.25 -0.83
C ALA A 114 14.90 12.68 0.41
N ALA A 115 15.57 12.86 1.55
CA ALA A 115 14.91 13.31 2.77
C ALA A 115 14.32 14.73 2.65
N ALA A 116 15.01 15.66 1.98
CA ALA A 116 14.48 17.00 1.71
C ALA A 116 13.27 16.96 0.76
N GLN A 117 13.28 16.07 -0.24
CA GLN A 117 12.14 15.85 -1.13
C GLN A 117 10.91 15.33 -0.37
N ILE A 118 11.09 14.30 0.47
CA ILE A 118 10.01 13.75 1.30
C ILE A 118 9.39 14.84 2.19
N LYS A 119 10.22 15.63 2.87
CA LYS A 119 9.76 16.75 3.69
C LYS A 119 8.99 17.79 2.87
N THR A 120 9.49 18.12 1.69
CA THR A 120 8.87 19.11 0.79
C THR A 120 7.46 18.67 0.39
N VAL A 121 7.23 17.39 0.09
CA VAL A 121 5.90 16.86 -0.20
C VAL A 121 4.92 17.11 0.95
N PHE A 122 5.32 16.79 2.18
CA PHE A 122 4.46 17.03 3.34
C PHE A 122 4.24 18.51 3.65
N MET A 123 5.26 19.36 3.43
CA MET A 123 5.12 20.82 3.54
C MET A 123 4.13 21.35 2.50
N ASN A 124 4.21 20.89 1.25
CA ASN A 124 3.28 21.28 0.18
C ASN A 124 1.83 20.94 0.53
N ILE A 125 1.60 19.76 1.15
CA ILE A 125 0.28 19.36 1.62
C ILE A 125 -0.16 20.20 2.82
N ARG A 126 0.69 20.34 3.85
CA ARG A 126 0.37 21.12 5.07
C ARG A 126 0.00 22.56 4.74
N ASP A 127 0.77 23.20 3.85
CA ASP A 127 0.67 24.63 3.54
C ASP A 127 -0.26 24.92 2.35
N LEU A 128 -0.99 23.92 1.85
CA LEU A 128 -1.83 24.09 0.66
C LEU A 128 -2.95 25.14 0.87
N ASN A 129 -3.42 25.30 2.11
CA ASN A 129 -4.38 26.34 2.51
C ASN A 129 -3.82 27.77 2.50
N SER A 130 -2.50 27.96 2.48
CA SER A 130 -1.90 29.30 2.37
C SER A 130 -1.95 29.86 0.95
N HIS A 131 -2.46 29.08 0.00
CA HIS A 131 -2.55 29.42 -1.41
C HIS A 131 -4.00 29.64 -1.83
N THR A 132 -4.20 30.28 -2.99
CA THR A 132 -5.52 30.36 -3.60
C THR A 132 -6.03 28.94 -3.89
N PRO A 133 -7.28 28.61 -3.50
CA PRO A 133 -7.90 27.32 -3.81
C PRO A 133 -8.02 27.12 -5.32
N GLU A 134 -7.41 26.05 -5.84
CA GLU A 134 -7.30 25.79 -7.28
C GLU A 134 -7.52 24.31 -7.65
N ILE A 135 -7.27 23.38 -6.73
CA ILE A 135 -7.41 21.94 -6.98
C ILE A 135 -8.90 21.58 -7.05
N ARG A 136 -9.28 20.71 -7.99
CA ARG A 136 -10.68 20.28 -8.15
C ARG A 136 -10.94 18.97 -7.42
N ILE A 137 -12.08 18.87 -6.75
CA ILE A 137 -12.61 17.59 -6.25
C ILE A 137 -13.84 17.22 -7.06
N SER A 138 -13.98 15.94 -7.39
CA SER A 138 -15.23 15.39 -7.93
C SER A 138 -15.68 14.12 -7.20
N CYS A 139 -16.99 13.94 -7.09
CA CYS A 139 -17.64 12.70 -6.66
C CYS A 139 -18.23 11.92 -7.85
N GLU A 140 -17.85 12.30 -9.07
CA GLU A 140 -18.19 11.64 -10.33
C GLU A 140 -16.90 11.37 -11.11
N ASP A 141 -16.90 10.33 -11.93
CA ASP A 141 -15.72 10.01 -12.74
C ASP A 141 -15.33 11.19 -13.65
N LYS A 142 -14.03 11.50 -13.66
CA LYS A 142 -13.43 12.52 -14.54
C LYS A 142 -12.32 11.89 -15.36
N GLU A 143 -12.24 12.32 -16.61
CA GLU A 143 -11.28 11.77 -17.56
C GLU A 143 -10.01 12.64 -17.60
N ASN A 144 -8.85 12.00 -17.49
CA ASN A 144 -7.60 12.65 -17.87
C ASN A 144 -7.51 12.68 -19.41
N PRO A 145 -7.55 13.85 -20.07
CA PRO A 145 -7.52 13.94 -21.52
C PRO A 145 -6.20 13.45 -22.12
N ASN A 146 -5.11 13.44 -21.33
CA ASN A 146 -3.78 13.05 -21.79
C ASN A 146 -3.55 11.53 -21.74
N ILE A 147 -4.47 10.76 -21.15
CA ILE A 147 -4.38 9.30 -21.04
C ILE A 147 -5.37 8.65 -22.01
N LYS A 148 -4.93 7.58 -22.68
CA LYS A 148 -5.78 6.80 -23.59
C LYS A 148 -7.00 6.22 -22.84
N PRO A 149 -8.19 6.16 -23.45
CA PRO A 149 -9.43 5.75 -22.77
C PRO A 149 -9.36 4.43 -22.00
N GLU A 150 -8.63 3.45 -22.52
CA GLU A 150 -8.41 2.13 -21.93
C GLU A 150 -7.58 2.15 -20.64
N ASN A 151 -6.77 3.19 -20.43
CA ASN A 151 -5.85 3.32 -19.30
C ASN A 151 -6.32 4.36 -18.27
N ARG A 152 -7.50 4.96 -18.45
CA ARG A 152 -8.02 5.97 -17.52
C ARG A 152 -8.50 5.31 -16.23
N ALA A 153 -8.08 5.89 -15.11
CA ALA A 153 -8.64 5.54 -13.81
C ALA A 153 -10.15 5.87 -13.77
N LYS A 154 -10.92 5.02 -13.10
CA LYS A 154 -12.36 5.17 -12.87
C LYS A 154 -12.73 4.60 -11.52
N CYS A 155 -13.81 5.08 -10.92
CA CYS A 155 -14.33 4.55 -9.66
C CYS A 155 -14.79 3.08 -9.75
N SER A 156 -15.06 2.59 -10.96
CA SER A 156 -15.32 1.17 -11.21
C SER A 156 -14.08 0.28 -11.15
N ASN A 157 -12.88 0.87 -11.18
CA ASN A 157 -11.64 0.10 -11.16
C ASN A 157 -11.49 -0.63 -9.83
N LYS A 158 -10.80 -1.77 -9.90
CA LYS A 158 -10.53 -2.61 -8.74
C LYS A 158 -9.04 -2.87 -8.64
N VAL A 159 -8.51 -2.77 -7.44
CA VAL A 159 -7.14 -3.16 -7.08
C VAL A 159 -7.26 -4.41 -6.21
N ASN A 160 -6.67 -5.52 -6.63
CA ASN A 160 -6.78 -6.82 -5.94
C ASN A 160 -8.25 -7.25 -5.69
N GLY A 161 -9.15 -6.93 -6.62
CA GLY A 161 -10.59 -7.23 -6.51
C GLY A 161 -11.37 -6.30 -5.58
N LEU A 162 -10.69 -5.37 -4.89
CA LEU A 162 -11.28 -4.37 -4.01
C LEU A 162 -11.54 -3.08 -4.77
N SER A 163 -12.66 -2.41 -4.45
CA SER A 163 -12.96 -1.07 -4.96
C SER A 163 -11.92 -0.06 -4.47
N ILE A 164 -11.68 0.99 -5.24
CA ILE A 164 -10.78 2.09 -4.86
C ILE A 164 -11.52 3.17 -4.06
N GLY A 165 -10.79 3.85 -3.17
CA GLY A 165 -11.29 5.01 -2.41
C GLY A 165 -11.37 6.27 -3.26
N GLY A 166 -10.43 6.44 -4.18
CA GLY A 166 -10.37 7.56 -5.11
C GLY A 166 -9.32 7.31 -6.18
N TYR A 167 -9.14 8.30 -7.02
CA TYR A 167 -7.97 8.44 -7.89
C TYR A 167 -7.72 9.93 -8.13
N ALA A 168 -6.50 10.28 -8.49
CA ALA A 168 -6.14 11.64 -8.84
C ALA A 168 -5.36 11.71 -10.15
N PHE A 169 -5.39 12.88 -10.78
CA PHE A 169 -4.59 13.17 -11.96
C PHE A 169 -4.33 14.67 -12.13
N GLY A 170 -3.26 14.99 -12.85
CA GLY A 170 -2.98 16.35 -13.31
C GLY A 170 -2.54 16.36 -14.77
N THR A 171 -2.80 17.47 -15.47
CA THR A 171 -2.26 17.71 -16.82
C THR A 171 -1.01 18.60 -16.81
N SER A 172 -0.67 19.19 -15.66
CA SER A 172 0.52 20.01 -15.45
C SER A 172 0.86 20.11 -13.94
N LYS A 173 1.99 20.75 -13.62
CA LYS A 173 2.37 21.10 -12.24
C LYS A 173 1.56 22.28 -11.66
N GLU A 174 0.67 22.91 -12.45
CA GLU A 174 -0.18 24.01 -11.96
C GLU A 174 -1.39 23.46 -11.20
N ARG A 175 -1.64 23.93 -9.96
CA ARG A 175 -2.75 23.43 -9.10
C ARG A 175 -4.13 23.41 -9.77
N LYS A 176 -4.43 24.39 -10.63
CA LYS A 176 -5.72 24.48 -11.34
C LYS A 176 -5.98 23.35 -12.33
N ASP A 177 -4.92 22.66 -12.74
CA ASP A 177 -4.93 21.55 -13.71
C ASP A 177 -4.96 20.18 -13.02
N ASN A 178 -5.12 20.15 -11.69
CA ASN A 178 -5.09 18.96 -10.86
C ASN A 178 -6.50 18.64 -10.34
N THR A 179 -6.88 17.37 -10.41
CA THR A 179 -8.20 16.86 -10.03
C THR A 179 -8.07 15.59 -9.19
N ILE A 180 -8.82 15.54 -8.10
CA ILE A 180 -9.03 14.32 -7.31
C ILE A 180 -10.48 13.89 -7.49
N VAL A 181 -10.69 12.61 -7.72
CA VAL A 181 -12.00 11.97 -7.78
C VAL A 181 -12.13 11.04 -6.57
N LEU A 182 -13.19 11.23 -5.79
CA LEU A 182 -13.49 10.41 -4.60
C LEU A 182 -14.66 9.48 -4.90
N CYS A 183 -14.41 8.20 -4.74
CA CYS A 183 -15.33 7.13 -5.10
C CYS A 183 -16.19 6.68 -3.90
N ASP A 184 -17.18 5.83 -4.14
CA ASP A 184 -18.13 5.39 -3.11
C ASP A 184 -17.46 4.80 -1.87
N LEU A 185 -16.34 4.09 -2.04
CA LEU A 185 -15.61 3.50 -0.90
C LEU A 185 -15.09 4.56 0.07
N PHE A 186 -14.70 5.76 -0.39
CA PHE A 186 -14.30 6.86 0.50
C PHE A 186 -15.45 7.30 1.43
N PHE A 187 -16.69 7.19 0.96
CA PHE A 187 -17.89 7.55 1.73
C PHE A 187 -18.49 6.38 2.51
N ALA A 188 -18.00 5.16 2.29
CA ALA A 188 -18.55 3.96 2.89
C ALA A 188 -18.19 3.82 4.38
N PRO A 189 -19.01 3.11 5.18
CA PRO A 189 -18.65 2.70 6.54
C PRO A 189 -17.32 1.95 6.58
N GLY A 190 -16.55 2.13 7.66
CA GLY A 190 -15.21 1.58 7.78
C GLY A 190 -14.11 2.47 7.22
N GLN A 191 -14.46 3.62 6.63
CA GLN A 191 -13.55 4.74 6.38
C GLN A 191 -13.86 5.84 7.39
N GLU A 192 -13.37 5.70 8.62
CA GLU A 192 -13.67 6.66 9.69
C GLU A 192 -12.79 7.91 9.58
N PHE A 193 -13.20 8.98 10.26
CA PHE A 193 -12.37 10.17 10.43
C PHE A 193 -11.26 9.91 11.45
N LEU A 194 -10.16 10.66 11.36
CA LEU A 194 -8.98 10.46 12.19
C LEU A 194 -9.28 10.50 13.69
N SER A 195 -10.17 11.41 14.11
CA SER A 195 -10.60 11.51 15.52
C SER A 195 -11.35 10.28 16.02
N ASP A 196 -12.13 9.66 15.15
CA ASP A 196 -12.95 8.50 15.49
C ASP A 196 -12.07 7.24 15.56
N ILE A 197 -11.12 7.10 14.63
CA ILE A 197 -10.07 6.07 14.68
C ILE A 197 -9.23 6.20 15.96
N GLU A 198 -8.78 7.41 16.29
CA GLU A 198 -8.00 7.65 17.51
C GLU A 198 -8.77 7.22 18.75
N LYS A 199 -10.05 7.57 18.84
CA LYS A 199 -10.91 7.20 19.96
C LYS A 199 -11.06 5.68 20.07
N GLU A 200 -11.34 5.00 18.95
CA GLU A 200 -11.48 3.54 18.94
C GLU A 200 -10.18 2.85 19.36
N LEU A 201 -9.03 3.31 18.84
CA LEU A 201 -7.74 2.74 19.18
C LEU A 201 -7.35 2.93 20.65
N ARG A 202 -7.73 4.04 21.29
CA ARG A 202 -7.47 4.24 22.73
C ARG A 202 -8.02 3.12 23.61
N ASP A 203 -9.16 2.55 23.22
CA ASP A 203 -9.87 1.52 23.98
C ASP A 203 -9.64 0.10 23.45
N SER A 204 -8.82 -0.09 22.39
CA SER A 204 -8.59 -1.38 21.75
C SER A 204 -7.30 -2.07 22.22
N ASN A 205 -6.93 -3.20 21.59
CA ASN A 205 -5.59 -3.80 21.70
C ASN A 205 -4.80 -3.68 20.38
N GLN A 206 -5.28 -2.85 19.45
CA GLN A 206 -4.75 -2.70 18.10
C GLN A 206 -3.91 -1.43 17.91
N GLN A 207 -3.55 -0.72 19.00
CA GLN A 207 -2.79 0.54 18.95
C GLN A 207 -1.44 0.42 18.23
N LYS A 208 -0.92 -0.80 18.10
CA LYS A 208 0.37 -1.10 17.49
C LYS A 208 0.27 -1.74 16.10
N SER A 209 -0.91 -1.73 15.48
CA SER A 209 -1.12 -2.20 14.12
C SER A 209 -1.38 -1.01 13.20
N GLY A 210 -0.66 -0.92 12.07
CA GLY A 210 -0.94 0.12 11.07
C GLY A 210 -2.30 -0.01 10.38
N LEU A 211 -2.86 -1.22 10.27
CA LEU A 211 -4.11 -1.48 9.52
C LEU A 211 -5.32 -0.64 9.97
N PRO A 212 -5.68 -0.56 11.27
CA PRO A 212 -6.79 0.27 11.73
C PRO A 212 -6.53 1.78 11.62
N MET A 213 -5.31 2.20 11.28
CA MET A 213 -4.94 3.61 11.12
C MET A 213 -5.31 4.15 9.73
N ALA A 214 -6.09 3.41 8.95
CA ALA A 214 -6.60 3.81 7.64
C ALA A 214 -8.00 4.44 7.75
N GLY A 215 -8.20 5.57 7.09
CA GLY A 215 -9.48 6.29 7.06
C GLY A 215 -9.50 7.39 6.00
N LYS A 216 -10.55 8.22 6.01
CA LYS A 216 -10.78 9.25 4.98
C LYS A 216 -9.60 10.21 4.83
N GLY A 217 -9.03 10.68 5.93
CA GLY A 217 -7.88 11.59 5.91
C GLY A 217 -6.66 10.99 5.22
N LYS A 218 -6.39 9.70 5.47
CA LYS A 218 -5.29 8.98 4.82
C LYS A 218 -5.55 8.76 3.32
N ILE A 219 -6.77 8.37 2.93
CA ILE A 219 -7.13 8.22 1.52
C ILE A 219 -6.94 9.55 0.79
N LEU A 220 -7.43 10.66 1.36
CA LEU A 220 -7.26 11.96 0.72
C LEU A 220 -5.78 12.37 0.64
N LEU A 221 -4.98 12.08 1.66
CA LEU A 221 -3.52 12.31 1.62
C LEU A 221 -2.84 11.48 0.53
N HIS A 222 -3.21 10.20 0.37
CA HIS A 222 -2.76 9.37 -0.75
C HIS A 222 -3.07 10.04 -2.09
N GLU A 223 -4.31 10.46 -2.32
CA GLU A 223 -4.69 11.09 -3.59
C GLU A 223 -3.95 12.41 -3.86
N LEU A 224 -3.67 13.20 -2.80
CA LEU A 224 -2.88 14.42 -2.93
C LEU A 224 -1.45 14.15 -3.41
N THR A 225 -0.87 13.02 -3.03
CA THR A 225 0.51 12.66 -3.41
C THR A 225 0.64 12.20 -4.87
N HIS A 226 -0.46 11.86 -5.53
CA HIS A 226 -0.50 11.61 -6.98
C HIS A 226 -0.51 12.88 -7.83
N LEU A 227 -0.71 14.06 -7.22
CA LEU A 227 -0.83 15.30 -7.98
C LEU A 227 0.55 15.83 -8.38
N PRO A 228 0.80 16.10 -9.68
CA PRO A 228 2.05 16.74 -10.12
C PRO A 228 2.31 18.11 -9.51
N ALA A 229 1.27 18.79 -9.02
CA ALA A 229 1.41 20.05 -8.27
C ALA A 229 1.95 19.87 -6.83
N ILE A 230 2.03 18.63 -6.33
CA ILE A 230 2.46 18.28 -4.97
C ILE A 230 3.75 17.47 -5.00
N VAL A 231 3.85 16.45 -5.87
CA VAL A 231 4.96 15.50 -5.93
C VAL A 231 5.56 15.44 -7.34
N GLU A 232 6.90 15.42 -7.44
CA GLU A 232 7.60 15.37 -8.73
C GLU A 232 7.95 13.95 -9.21
N LYS A 233 7.81 12.90 -8.38
CA LYS A 233 8.15 11.49 -8.72
C LYS A 233 7.28 10.45 -7.98
N ASP A 234 6.93 9.37 -8.68
CA ASP A 234 5.93 8.33 -8.36
C ASP A 234 6.22 7.46 -7.13
N VAL A 235 5.78 7.87 -5.93
CA VAL A 235 5.44 6.94 -4.84
C VAL A 235 4.34 7.61 -4.01
N SER A 236 3.11 7.08 -3.96
CA SER A 236 1.98 7.77 -3.31
C SER A 236 1.51 7.10 -2.02
N ASP A 237 1.46 5.77 -2.00
CA ASP A 237 1.01 5.00 -0.83
C ASP A 237 1.97 5.13 0.37
N THR A 238 3.28 5.15 0.11
CA THR A 238 4.33 5.30 1.13
C THR A 238 4.15 6.57 1.96
N TYR A 239 3.84 7.70 1.33
CA TYR A 239 3.61 8.97 2.04
C TYR A 239 2.39 8.90 2.96
N ALA A 240 1.29 8.33 2.48
CA ALA A 240 0.05 8.24 3.25
C ALA A 240 0.18 7.28 4.43
N TRP A 241 0.85 6.15 4.23
CA TRP A 241 1.16 5.21 5.30
C TRP A 241 2.12 5.81 6.33
N TYR A 242 3.22 6.40 5.88
CA TYR A 242 4.20 7.02 6.75
C TYR A 242 3.57 8.13 7.61
N ALA A 243 2.78 9.03 7.01
CA ALA A 243 2.11 10.10 7.75
C ALA A 243 1.12 9.58 8.80
N SER A 244 0.33 8.56 8.45
CA SER A 244 -0.62 7.96 9.39
C SER A 244 0.09 7.26 10.55
N GLU A 245 1.09 6.43 10.26
CA GLU A 245 1.84 5.73 11.30
C GLU A 245 2.66 6.69 12.17
N MET A 246 3.21 7.77 11.61
CA MET A 246 3.85 8.83 12.38
C MET A 246 2.89 9.52 13.34
N TYR A 247 1.67 9.81 12.91
CA TYR A 247 0.63 10.39 13.76
C TYR A 247 0.32 9.50 14.96
N PHE A 248 0.04 8.23 14.73
CA PHE A 248 -0.30 7.32 15.81
C PHE A 248 0.90 6.90 16.66
N ASN A 249 2.12 6.90 16.10
CA ASN A 249 3.35 6.70 16.87
C ASN A 249 3.53 7.78 17.96
N GLN A 250 3.18 9.04 17.68
CA GLN A 250 3.22 10.09 18.69
C GLN A 250 2.25 9.84 19.86
N ILE A 251 1.17 9.10 19.62
CA ILE A 251 0.10 8.85 20.61
C ILE A 251 0.34 7.54 21.37
N PHE A 252 0.70 6.48 20.66
CA PHE A 252 0.72 5.10 21.17
C PHE A 252 2.12 4.46 21.17
N GLY A 253 3.13 5.13 20.62
CA GLY A 253 4.46 4.57 20.35
C GLY A 253 4.51 3.75 19.07
N VAL A 254 5.71 3.24 18.76
CA VAL A 254 6.01 2.63 17.46
C VAL A 254 5.15 1.38 17.22
N PRO A 255 4.48 1.26 16.06
CA PRO A 255 3.74 0.05 15.67
C PRO A 255 4.64 -1.20 15.73
N ALA A 256 4.09 -2.32 16.19
CA ALA A 256 4.85 -3.56 16.34
C ALA A 256 5.21 -4.18 14.98
N ASP A 257 4.42 -3.90 13.94
CA ASP A 257 4.70 -4.31 12.57
C ASP A 257 5.68 -3.37 11.83
N ALA A 258 6.09 -2.26 12.44
CA ALA A 258 7.03 -1.32 11.84
C ALA A 258 8.43 -1.92 11.60
N GLN A 259 8.81 -2.97 12.34
CA GLN A 259 10.09 -3.65 12.15
C GLN A 259 10.06 -4.77 11.10
N ASN A 260 8.89 -5.14 10.58
CA ASN A 260 8.71 -6.43 9.91
C ASN A 260 8.53 -6.39 8.39
N GLN A 261 8.56 -5.23 7.73
CA GLN A 261 8.63 -5.14 6.26
C GLN A 261 8.69 -3.68 5.76
N PRO A 262 9.55 -3.35 4.79
CA PRO A 262 9.33 -2.20 3.92
C PRO A 262 8.03 -2.42 3.14
N ARG A 263 7.22 -1.36 2.99
CA ARG A 263 5.98 -1.39 2.23
C ARG A 263 6.20 -0.56 0.97
N ASP A 264 6.34 -1.30 -0.13
CA ASP A 264 6.47 -0.93 -1.54
C ASP A 264 7.88 -0.84 -2.13
N ASP A 265 7.94 -1.38 -3.34
CA ASP A 265 9.08 -1.75 -4.18
C ASP A 265 9.85 -0.52 -4.69
N ASP A 266 11.13 -0.42 -4.36
CA ASP A 266 12.07 0.50 -4.98
C ASP A 266 12.64 -0.18 -6.25
N PRO A 267 12.35 0.33 -7.46
CA PRO A 267 12.85 -0.27 -8.69
C PRO A 267 14.37 -0.12 -8.89
N ASP A 268 15.09 0.59 -8.01
CA ASP A 268 16.54 0.79 -8.12
C ASP A 268 17.34 0.47 -6.83
N ALA A 269 16.78 -0.24 -5.86
CA ALA A 269 17.58 -0.75 -4.74
C ALA A 269 18.49 -1.89 -5.22
N GLU A 270 19.80 -1.64 -5.28
CA GLU A 270 20.80 -2.71 -5.34
C GLU A 270 20.49 -3.75 -4.25
N ASP A 271 20.47 -5.03 -4.65
CA ASP A 271 20.06 -6.16 -3.81
C ASP A 271 20.60 -6.03 -2.37
N PRO A 272 19.74 -6.12 -1.33
CA PRO A 272 20.22 -6.23 0.03
C PRO A 272 21.13 -7.48 0.13
N PRO A 273 22.16 -7.47 1.00
CA PRO A 273 23.07 -8.61 1.09
C PRO A 273 22.27 -9.88 1.30
N ALA A 274 22.42 -10.81 0.35
CA ALA A 274 21.61 -12.00 0.23
C ALA A 274 21.42 -12.69 1.60
N GLN A 275 20.17 -12.76 2.06
CA GLN A 275 19.80 -13.80 3.01
C GLN A 275 20.22 -15.14 2.38
N PRO A 276 20.93 -16.04 3.08
CA PRO A 276 21.44 -17.25 2.45
C PRO A 276 20.27 -18.06 1.91
N GLU A 277 20.17 -18.11 0.58
CA GLU A 277 19.17 -18.89 -0.14
C GLU A 277 19.32 -20.36 0.27
N LYS A 278 18.27 -20.92 0.88
CA LYS A 278 18.23 -22.33 1.27
C LYS A 278 17.40 -23.15 0.31
N TRP A 279 16.40 -22.54 -0.34
CA TRP A 279 15.59 -23.21 -1.34
C TRP A 279 15.17 -22.25 -2.44
N ARG A 280 14.95 -22.82 -3.62
CA ARG A 280 14.51 -22.15 -4.84
C ARG A 280 13.68 -23.10 -5.66
N MET A 281 12.62 -22.60 -6.30
CA MET A 281 11.83 -23.37 -7.26
C MET A 281 11.30 -22.48 -8.38
N THR A 282 11.12 -23.08 -9.54
CA THR A 282 10.52 -22.43 -10.71
C THR A 282 9.15 -23.05 -10.98
N LEU A 283 8.15 -22.21 -11.10
CA LEU A 283 6.75 -22.55 -11.34
C LEU A 283 6.40 -22.23 -12.80
N TYR A 284 5.70 -23.14 -13.47
CA TYR A 284 5.27 -22.98 -14.85
C TYR A 284 3.75 -23.06 -14.92
N ASP A 285 3.09 -22.10 -15.56
CA ASP A 285 1.62 -21.99 -15.53
C ASP A 285 0.88 -22.89 -16.54
N ASN A 286 1.50 -23.23 -17.67
CA ASN A 286 0.82 -23.84 -18.81
C ASN A 286 1.51 -25.09 -19.41
N VAL A 287 2.73 -25.42 -19.01
CA VAL A 287 3.52 -26.52 -19.60
C VAL A 287 3.74 -27.69 -18.64
N TRP A 288 3.86 -28.87 -19.24
CA TRP A 288 4.23 -30.12 -18.57
C TRP A 288 5.72 -30.40 -18.72
N GLY A 289 6.30 -31.08 -17.74
CA GLY A 289 7.71 -31.45 -17.72
C GLY A 289 8.66 -30.26 -17.65
N CYS A 290 8.19 -29.09 -17.19
CA CYS A 290 8.97 -27.86 -17.07
C CYS A 290 9.62 -27.43 -18.41
N LYS A 291 8.99 -27.79 -19.53
CA LYS A 291 9.44 -27.45 -20.88
C LYS A 291 8.76 -26.17 -21.33
N GLN A 292 9.38 -25.05 -20.98
CA GLN A 292 8.90 -23.72 -21.31
C GLN A 292 8.69 -23.53 -22.83
N ASP A 293 7.59 -22.87 -23.20
CA ASP A 293 7.32 -22.40 -24.56
C ASP A 293 7.14 -20.88 -24.61
N GLY A 294 6.98 -20.32 -25.81
CA GLY A 294 6.86 -18.87 -26.03
C GLY A 294 5.61 -18.23 -25.45
N ASN A 295 4.69 -18.99 -24.86
CA ASN A 295 3.50 -18.50 -24.17
C ASN A 295 3.54 -18.76 -22.66
N THR A 296 4.53 -19.50 -22.17
CA THR A 296 4.63 -19.87 -20.76
C THR A 296 4.94 -18.66 -19.88
N LYS A 297 4.20 -18.55 -18.78
CA LYS A 297 4.58 -17.70 -17.65
C LYS A 297 5.35 -18.53 -16.64
N THR A 298 6.49 -18.00 -16.24
CA THR A 298 7.35 -18.61 -15.23
C THR A 298 7.41 -17.73 -14.01
N ARG A 299 7.30 -18.34 -12.84
CA ARG A 299 7.54 -17.67 -11.56
C ARG A 299 8.62 -18.41 -10.81
N GLU A 300 9.76 -17.77 -10.60
CA GLU A 300 10.80 -18.28 -9.72
C GLU A 300 10.56 -17.74 -8.32
N ILE A 301 10.57 -18.62 -7.32
CA ILE A 301 10.45 -18.24 -5.90
C ILE A 301 11.59 -18.87 -5.10
N TRP A 302 12.13 -18.13 -4.14
CA TRP A 302 13.21 -18.60 -3.28
C TRP A 302 13.14 -18.00 -1.88
N GLY A 303 13.76 -18.68 -0.92
CA GLY A 303 13.73 -18.26 0.48
C GLY A 303 14.82 -18.90 1.33
N SER A 304 14.95 -18.38 2.55
CA SER A 304 15.96 -18.78 3.54
C SER A 304 15.36 -19.53 4.76
N GLU A 305 14.04 -19.51 4.92
CA GLU A 305 13.33 -20.23 5.97
C GLU A 305 13.06 -21.68 5.53
N VAL A 306 13.59 -22.64 6.28
CA VAL A 306 13.30 -24.07 6.11
C VAL A 306 12.20 -24.49 7.08
N ASP A 307 11.54 -25.59 6.77
CA ASP A 307 10.44 -26.17 7.51
C ASP A 307 9.17 -25.30 7.69
N LYS A 308 9.11 -24.13 7.05
CA LYS A 308 7.91 -23.31 6.94
C LYS A 308 7.03 -23.79 5.78
N CYS A 309 5.71 -23.78 6.01
CA CYS A 309 4.75 -24.12 4.98
C CYS A 309 4.32 -22.86 4.21
N TYR A 310 4.30 -22.95 2.89
CA TYR A 310 3.91 -21.88 1.99
C TYR A 310 2.79 -22.33 1.06
N THR A 311 1.80 -21.49 0.82
CA THR A 311 0.64 -21.77 -0.04
C THR A 311 0.75 -20.98 -1.34
N PHE A 312 0.69 -21.62 -2.51
CA PHE A 312 0.91 -20.99 -3.83
C PHE A 312 -0.04 -19.84 -4.15
N ASN A 313 -1.27 -19.90 -3.63
CA ASN A 313 -2.31 -18.89 -3.80
C ASN A 313 -2.50 -18.03 -2.53
N SER A 314 -1.42 -17.66 -1.88
CA SER A 314 -1.45 -16.80 -0.70
C SER A 314 -0.15 -16.03 -0.61
N ASP A 315 -0.17 -14.92 0.12
CA ASP A 315 1.05 -14.17 0.38
C ASP A 315 2.08 -15.05 1.10
N MET A 316 3.26 -15.15 0.52
CA MET A 316 4.37 -15.93 1.08
C MET A 316 5.37 -14.99 1.74
N ALA A 317 5.04 -14.50 2.94
CA ALA A 317 5.93 -13.60 3.67
C ALA A 317 7.33 -14.21 3.86
N GLY A 318 8.36 -13.47 3.46
CA GLY A 318 9.77 -13.89 3.51
C GLY A 318 10.25 -14.71 2.30
N VAL A 319 9.44 -14.78 1.23
CA VAL A 319 9.79 -15.43 -0.04
C VAL A 319 10.04 -14.36 -1.09
N SER A 320 11.21 -14.42 -1.71
CA SER A 320 11.56 -13.61 -2.86
C SER A 320 11.00 -14.24 -4.13
N CYS A 321 10.72 -13.43 -5.14
CA CYS A 321 10.03 -13.89 -6.32
C CYS A 321 10.39 -13.08 -7.56
N ASP A 322 10.58 -13.78 -8.69
CA ASP A 322 10.70 -13.22 -10.03
C ASP A 322 9.66 -13.84 -10.96
N GLN A 323 9.02 -13.01 -11.77
CA GLN A 323 8.08 -13.48 -12.78
C GLN A 323 8.50 -13.06 -14.19
N HIS A 324 8.38 -13.99 -15.13
CA HIS A 324 8.58 -13.74 -16.55
C HIS A 324 7.40 -14.29 -17.37
N GLN A 325 7.19 -13.69 -18.54
CA GLN A 325 6.24 -14.12 -19.55
C GLN A 325 6.96 -14.48 -20.84
N GLN A 326 6.19 -14.92 -21.84
CA GLN A 326 6.66 -15.20 -23.20
C GLN A 326 7.84 -16.17 -23.26
N GLY A 327 7.83 -17.20 -22.40
CA GLY A 327 8.92 -18.15 -22.36
C GLY A 327 10.22 -17.59 -21.78
N GLY A 328 10.12 -16.61 -20.87
CA GLY A 328 11.28 -16.09 -20.13
C GLY A 328 12.02 -14.96 -20.85
N THR A 329 11.47 -14.49 -21.98
CA THR A 329 12.07 -13.43 -22.80
C THR A 329 11.53 -12.04 -22.49
N SER A 330 10.45 -11.94 -21.71
CA SER A 330 9.96 -10.66 -21.24
C SER A 330 10.85 -10.07 -20.16
N GLU A 331 10.80 -8.75 -20.01
CA GLU A 331 11.33 -8.06 -18.83
C GLU A 331 10.75 -8.67 -17.54
N ARG A 332 11.51 -8.57 -16.46
CA ARG A 332 11.13 -9.01 -15.12
C ARG A 332 9.83 -8.31 -14.72
N GLN A 333 8.89 -9.08 -14.20
CA GLN A 333 7.63 -8.58 -13.69
C GLN A 333 7.50 -8.88 -12.20
N ASP A 334 6.77 -8.01 -11.51
CA ASP A 334 6.42 -8.22 -10.12
C ASP A 334 5.58 -9.48 -9.98
N CYS A 335 5.78 -10.17 -8.86
CA CYS A 335 4.97 -11.33 -8.50
C CYS A 335 3.61 -10.95 -7.89
N GLY A 336 3.35 -9.64 -7.75
CA GLY A 336 2.04 -9.11 -7.39
C GLY A 336 1.02 -9.33 -8.51
N GLY A 337 -0.20 -9.70 -8.13
CA GLY A 337 -1.36 -9.58 -9.02
C GLY A 337 -1.83 -10.82 -9.78
N PHE A 338 -1.28 -12.02 -9.57
CA PHE A 338 -1.89 -13.25 -10.10
C PHE A 338 -1.72 -14.48 -9.21
N ASP A 339 -2.81 -15.25 -9.17
CA ASP A 339 -2.94 -16.60 -8.66
C ASP A 339 -2.26 -17.59 -9.64
N LEU A 340 -0.97 -17.89 -9.43
CA LEU A 340 -0.24 -18.86 -10.27
C LEU A 340 -0.25 -20.21 -9.58
N VAL A 341 -1.32 -20.98 -9.79
CA VAL A 341 -1.34 -22.41 -9.45
C VAL A 341 -0.53 -23.16 -10.53
N PRO A 342 0.68 -23.65 -10.22
CA PRO A 342 1.58 -24.21 -11.21
C PRO A 342 1.01 -25.45 -11.89
N GLN A 343 1.28 -25.60 -13.18
CA GLN A 343 1.06 -26.81 -13.97
C GLN A 343 2.25 -27.79 -13.84
N SER A 344 3.47 -27.26 -13.76
CA SER A 344 4.66 -28.01 -13.36
C SER A 344 5.59 -27.16 -12.49
N ILE A 345 6.42 -27.83 -11.70
CA ILE A 345 7.32 -27.21 -10.71
C ILE A 345 8.70 -27.83 -10.86
N GLN A 346 9.74 -27.00 -10.97
CA GLN A 346 11.13 -27.42 -10.91
C GLN A 346 11.74 -27.00 -9.58
N VAL A 347 12.13 -27.96 -8.73
CA VAL A 347 12.84 -27.67 -7.48
C VAL A 347 14.34 -27.56 -7.75
N GLY A 348 14.98 -26.54 -7.17
CA GLY A 348 16.41 -26.26 -7.32
C GLY A 348 17.33 -27.36 -6.76
N GLN A 349 18.59 -27.33 -7.17
CA GLN A 349 19.56 -28.40 -6.90
C GLN A 349 19.91 -28.59 -5.42
N ASN A 350 19.79 -27.53 -4.62
CA ASN A 350 20.18 -27.53 -3.19
C ASN A 350 18.98 -27.58 -2.24
N ALA A 351 17.78 -27.82 -2.76
CA ALA A 351 16.54 -27.81 -1.99
C ALA A 351 15.84 -29.17 -2.04
N LYS A 352 15.30 -29.60 -0.90
CA LYS A 352 14.35 -30.70 -0.85
C LYS A 352 13.01 -30.16 -0.38
N CYS A 353 11.99 -30.25 -1.22
CA CYS A 353 10.67 -29.72 -0.90
C CYS A 353 9.59 -30.81 -0.99
N ASP A 354 8.72 -30.83 0.00
CA ASP A 354 7.52 -31.64 0.03
C ASP A 354 6.35 -30.82 -0.53
N LEU A 355 5.58 -31.41 -1.44
CA LEU A 355 4.41 -30.79 -2.06
C LEU A 355 3.10 -31.43 -1.58
N TYR A 356 2.08 -30.59 -1.40
CA TYR A 356 0.81 -30.95 -0.78
C TYR A 356 -0.37 -30.49 -1.64
N PHE A 357 -1.41 -31.31 -1.72
CA PHE A 357 -2.66 -30.96 -2.43
C PHE A 357 -3.57 -30.01 -1.63
N GLY A 358 -3.44 -30.00 -0.30
CA GLY A 358 -4.15 -29.06 0.57
C GLY A 358 -3.35 -27.78 0.83
N VAL A 359 -4.02 -26.69 1.17
CA VAL A 359 -3.37 -25.46 1.65
C VAL A 359 -2.71 -25.67 3.01
N ASN A 360 -1.75 -24.83 3.40
CA ASN A 360 -1.08 -24.90 4.70
C ASN A 360 -0.52 -26.30 5.04
N CYS A 361 -0.12 -27.06 4.01
CA CYS A 361 0.43 -28.40 4.13
C CYS A 361 -0.53 -29.37 4.84
N SER A 362 -1.84 -29.12 4.72
CA SER A 362 -2.92 -29.85 5.39
C SER A 362 -3.62 -30.81 4.43
N GLN A 363 -2.95 -31.88 4.00
CA GLN A 363 -3.50 -33.09 3.33
C GLN A 363 -2.35 -34.05 2.97
N ASP A 364 -2.66 -35.29 2.55
CA ASP A 364 -1.67 -36.35 2.32
C ASP A 364 -0.45 -35.87 1.50
N LEU A 365 0.72 -36.02 2.14
CA LEU A 365 2.05 -35.79 1.58
C LEU A 365 2.23 -36.68 0.35
N THR A 366 2.42 -36.09 -0.83
CA THR A 366 2.43 -36.92 -2.06
C THR A 366 3.85 -37.12 -2.61
N ALA A 367 4.73 -36.12 -2.57
CA ALA A 367 6.07 -36.26 -3.13
C ALA A 367 7.10 -35.34 -2.46
N GLY A 368 8.21 -35.93 -1.99
CA GLY A 368 9.44 -35.20 -1.72
C GLY A 368 10.21 -35.03 -3.03
N VAL A 369 10.40 -33.78 -3.46
CA VAL A 369 11.02 -33.41 -4.73
C VAL A 369 12.33 -32.68 -4.45
N SER A 370 13.42 -33.18 -5.04
CA SER A 370 14.72 -32.55 -5.02
C SER A 370 15.34 -32.64 -6.40
N ASN A 371 15.80 -31.52 -6.96
CA ASN A 371 16.49 -31.46 -8.24
C ASN A 371 15.75 -32.16 -9.41
N LYS A 372 14.42 -32.03 -9.47
CA LYS A 372 13.59 -32.61 -10.53
C LYS A 372 12.38 -31.74 -10.81
N CYS A 373 11.92 -31.82 -12.07
CA CYS A 373 10.62 -31.33 -12.47
C CYS A 373 9.54 -32.30 -12.01
N ILE A 374 8.42 -31.76 -11.51
CA ILE A 374 7.22 -32.52 -11.21
C ILE A 374 6.01 -31.83 -11.83
N ASP A 375 5.15 -32.63 -12.45
CA ASP A 375 3.87 -32.19 -12.96
C ASP A 375 2.85 -32.18 -11.82
N THR A 376 2.07 -31.11 -11.71
CA THR A 376 1.15 -30.91 -10.57
C THR A 376 -0.13 -31.71 -10.68
N SER A 377 -0.36 -32.40 -11.80
CA SER A 377 -1.36 -33.47 -11.93
C SER A 377 -0.68 -34.76 -12.34
N GLN A 378 -0.84 -35.84 -11.57
CA GLN A 378 -0.37 -37.17 -11.94
C GLN A 378 -1.50 -38.10 -12.42
N THR A 379 -2.73 -37.62 -12.50
CA THR A 379 -3.90 -38.43 -12.90
C THR A 379 -4.82 -37.63 -13.82
N LEU A 380 -5.40 -38.32 -14.80
CA LEU A 380 -6.38 -37.84 -15.79
C LEU A 380 -7.63 -37.15 -15.20
N GLU A 381 -7.81 -37.18 -13.87
CA GLU A 381 -8.80 -36.38 -13.15
C GLU A 381 -8.22 -34.98 -12.85
N ALA A 382 -8.46 -34.06 -13.78
CA ALA A 382 -7.91 -32.71 -13.87
C ALA A 382 -8.27 -31.71 -12.74
N GLN A 383 -8.49 -32.15 -11.50
CA GLN A 383 -9.02 -31.30 -10.43
C GLN A 383 -8.16 -31.22 -9.15
N ARG A 384 -7.05 -31.95 -9.04
CA ARG A 384 -6.14 -31.83 -7.88
C ARG A 384 -4.77 -31.31 -8.33
N ARG A 385 -4.46 -30.07 -7.96
CA ARG A 385 -3.15 -29.42 -8.14
C ARG A 385 -2.49 -29.23 -6.78
N PHE A 386 -1.17 -29.21 -6.72
CA PHE A 386 -0.46 -28.85 -5.48
C PHE A 386 -0.83 -27.42 -5.07
N ALA A 387 -1.25 -27.26 -3.83
CA ALA A 387 -1.71 -25.99 -3.27
C ALA A 387 -0.68 -25.38 -2.30
N SER A 388 0.17 -26.20 -1.69
CA SER A 388 1.22 -25.72 -0.79
C SER A 388 2.48 -26.57 -0.85
N PHE A 389 3.56 -26.05 -0.30
CA PHE A 389 4.86 -26.70 -0.22
C PHE A 389 5.57 -26.41 1.10
N LYS A 390 6.56 -27.25 1.43
CA LYS A 390 7.48 -27.08 2.56
C LYS A 390 8.87 -27.52 2.13
N CYS A 391 9.89 -26.69 2.30
CA CYS A 391 11.27 -27.00 1.95
C CYS A 391 12.14 -27.24 3.18
N HIS A 392 13.14 -28.13 3.08
CA HIS A 392 13.99 -28.62 4.17
C HIS A 392 15.47 -28.33 3.95
#